data_AF-A0A7C5GI14-F1
#
_entry.id   AF-A0A7C5GI14-F1
#
_cell.length_a   1.000
_cell.length_b   1.000
_cell.length_c   1.000
_cell.angle_alpha   90.00
_cell.angle_beta   90.00
_cell.angle_gamma   90.00
#
_symmetry.space_group_name_H-M   'P 1'
#
loop_
_entity.id
_entity.type
_entity.pdbx_description
1 polymer ?
#
loop_
_entity_poly.entity_id
_entity_poly.type
_entity_poly.pdbx_seq_one_letter_code
_entity_poly.pdbx_strand_id
1 'polypeptide(L)'
;MNNKKTVITYGTYDMLHEGHMNLLKRAKALGDYLIVGVTDENYDRSRGKLNVVESTKKRVKAVEALDFVDKVIVEKHKKQKAQDMVKYDVDIFAIGDDWVGAFDYLNEFT
;
A
#
# COMPACT_ATOMS: atom_id res chain seq x y z
N MET A 1 -23.62 0.35 15.71
CA MET A 1 -22.73 -0.75 15.29
C MET A 1 -21.59 -0.09 14.54
N ASN A 2 -20.36 -0.10 15.08
CA ASN A 2 -19.24 0.50 14.35
C ASN A 2 -18.82 -0.49 13.26
N ASN A 3 -19.10 -0.14 12.00
CA ASN A 3 -18.50 -0.83 10.87
C ASN A 3 -16.99 -0.55 10.92
N LYS A 4 -16.21 -1.63 11.04
CA LYS A 4 -14.74 -1.58 11.04
C LYS A 4 -14.29 -1.12 9.66
N LYS A 5 -13.52 -0.03 9.56
CA LYS A 5 -13.04 0.52 8.28
C LYS A 5 -11.72 -0.10 7.86
N THR A 6 -11.66 -0.62 6.64
CA THR A 6 -10.48 -1.17 6.01
C THR A 6 -9.82 -0.13 5.10
N VAL A 7 -8.55 0.17 5.37
CA VAL A 7 -7.69 1.06 4.58
C VAL A 7 -6.68 0.21 3.82
N ILE A 8 -6.44 0.55 2.55
CA ILE A 8 -5.34 0.01 1.77
C ILE A 8 -4.43 1.12 1.25
N THR A 9 -3.12 0.87 1.22
CA THR A 9 -2.13 1.75 0.61
C THR A 9 -1.05 0.94 -0.09
N TYR A 10 -0.24 1.57 -0.94
CA TYR A 10 0.77 0.88 -1.73
C TYR A 10 2.07 1.68 -1.83
N GLY A 11 3.17 0.96 -1.97
CA GLY A 11 4.49 1.58 -2.15
C GLY A 11 5.59 0.56 -2.39
N THR A 12 6.76 1.08 -2.76
CA THR A 12 7.98 0.27 -2.85
C THR A 12 8.53 0.00 -1.46
N TYR A 13 8.56 1.00 -0.57
CA TYR A 13 9.08 0.89 0.80
C TYR A 13 10.53 0.36 0.87
N ASP A 14 11.36 0.75 -0.09
CA ASP A 14 12.78 0.44 -0.09
C ASP A 14 13.48 1.18 1.05
N MET A 15 14.35 0.49 1.79
CA MET A 15 15.05 1.05 2.95
C MET A 15 14.09 1.80 3.87
N LEU A 16 13.10 1.08 4.40
CA LEU A 16 12.00 1.62 5.20
C LEU A 16 12.50 2.68 6.21
N HIS A 17 12.12 3.94 5.98
CA HIS A 17 12.60 5.11 6.70
C HIS A 17 11.42 5.97 7.21
N GLU A 18 11.72 7.05 7.92
CA GLU A 18 10.72 7.88 8.61
C GLU A 18 9.60 8.39 7.70
N GLY A 19 9.92 8.84 6.48
CA GLY A 19 8.90 9.24 5.50
C GLY A 19 7.85 8.15 5.23
N HIS A 20 8.28 6.89 5.04
CA HIS A 20 7.36 5.77 4.88
C HIS A 20 6.54 5.52 6.15
N MET A 21 7.18 5.59 7.32
CA MET A 21 6.50 5.42 8.61
C MET A 21 5.39 6.45 8.81
N ASN A 22 5.64 7.71 8.46
CA ASN A 22 4.65 8.78 8.59
C ASN A 22 3.48 8.59 7.62
N LEU A 23 3.74 8.15 6.38
CA LEU A 23 2.69 7.81 5.42
C LEU A 23 1.82 6.66 5.95
N LEU A 24 2.42 5.56 6.40
CA LEU A 24 1.69 4.39 6.87
C LEU A 24 0.90 4.67 8.16
N LYS A 25 1.45 5.46 9.10
CA LYS A 25 0.72 5.91 10.30
C LYS A 25 -0.49 6.77 9.96
N ARG A 26 -0.34 7.70 9.01
CA ARG A 26 -1.48 8.52 8.52
C ARG A 26 -2.53 7.66 7.84
N ALA A 27 -2.13 6.68 7.03
CA ALA A 27 -3.05 5.72 6.42
C ALA A 27 -3.81 4.91 7.50
N LYS A 28 -3.11 4.37 8.51
CA LYS A 28 -3.75 3.68 9.64
C LYS A 28 -4.76 4.56 10.35
N ALA A 29 -4.48 5.84 10.56
CA ALA A 29 -5.38 6.75 11.25
C ALA A 29 -6.73 7.01 10.53
N LEU A 30 -6.86 6.61 9.25
CA LEU A 30 -8.10 6.75 8.49
C LEU A 30 -9.12 5.62 8.77
N GLY A 31 -8.70 4.53 9.40
CA GLY A 31 -9.57 3.38 9.66
C GLY A 31 -9.05 2.45 10.75
N ASP A 32 -9.62 1.25 10.82
CA ASP A 32 -9.38 0.30 11.89
C ASP A 32 -8.45 -0.84 11.46
N TYR A 33 -8.34 -1.11 10.15
CA TYR A 33 -7.51 -2.17 9.58
C TYR A 33 -6.68 -1.63 8.41
N LEU A 34 -5.37 -1.77 8.45
CA LEU A 34 -4.45 -1.30 7.42
C LEU A 34 -3.85 -2.46 6.64
N ILE A 35 -4.11 -2.48 5.34
CA ILE A 35 -3.47 -3.33 4.35
C ILE A 35 -2.39 -2.52 3.61
N VAL A 36 -1.18 -3.04 3.55
CA VAL A 36 -0.05 -2.41 2.85
C VAL A 36 0.40 -3.28 1.68
N GLY A 37 0.27 -2.74 0.47
CA GLY A 37 0.77 -3.36 -0.75
C GLY A 37 2.22 -2.97 -1.04
N VAL A 38 3.12 -3.95 -0.97
CA VAL A 38 4.55 -3.79 -1.29
C VAL A 38 4.78 -4.20 -2.74
N THR A 39 5.30 -3.31 -3.57
CA THR A 39 5.54 -3.63 -4.98
C THR A 39 6.71 -4.61 -5.14
N ASP A 40 6.61 -5.55 -6.07
CA ASP A 40 7.73 -6.44 -6.38
C ASP A 40 8.77 -5.77 -7.29
N GLU A 41 9.97 -6.36 -7.34
CA GLU A 41 11.08 -5.86 -8.14
C GLU A 41 10.76 -5.78 -9.63
N ASN A 42 9.98 -6.72 -10.16
CA ASN A 42 9.64 -6.72 -11.59
C ASN A 42 8.72 -5.54 -11.92
N TYR A 43 7.74 -5.27 -11.06
CA TYR A 43 6.82 -4.17 -11.23
C TYR A 43 7.46 -2.80 -10.97
N ASP A 44 8.41 -2.74 -10.04
CA ASP A 44 9.24 -1.54 -9.86
C ASP A 44 10.10 -1.26 -11.10
N ARG A 45 10.78 -2.29 -11.63
CA ARG A 45 11.57 -2.17 -12.87
C ARG A 45 10.71 -1.75 -14.06
N SER A 46 9.51 -2.31 -14.23
CA SER A 46 8.61 -1.92 -15.32
C SER A 46 8.13 -0.48 -15.24
N ARG A 47 8.23 0.16 -14.06
CA ARG A 47 7.92 1.57 -13.83
C ARG A 47 9.16 2.47 -13.79
N GLY A 48 10.32 1.95 -14.22
CA GLY A 48 11.58 2.70 -14.27
C GLY A 48 12.31 2.86 -12.94
N LYS A 49 11.86 2.19 -11.87
CA LYS A 49 12.55 2.22 -10.56
C LYS A 49 13.69 1.20 -10.54
N LEU A 50 14.82 1.59 -11.13
CA LEU A 50 16.00 0.71 -11.25
C LEU A 50 16.87 0.67 -9.99
N ASN A 51 16.67 1.61 -9.06
CA ASN A 51 17.53 1.81 -7.89
C ASN A 51 16.94 1.24 -6.58
N VAL A 52 16.01 0.27 -6.67
CA VAL A 52 15.51 -0.45 -5.48
C VAL A 52 16.62 -1.36 -4.97
N VAL A 53 17.05 -1.15 -3.74
CA VAL A 53 18.22 -1.82 -3.13
C VAL A 53 17.80 -3.11 -2.44
N GLU A 54 16.70 -3.09 -1.70
CA GLU A 54 16.23 -4.21 -0.90
C GLU A 54 15.34 -5.15 -1.70
N SER A 55 15.54 -6.46 -1.48
CA SER A 55 14.68 -7.46 -2.09
C SER A 55 13.23 -7.28 -1.66
N THR A 56 12.29 -7.69 -2.53
CA THR A 56 10.85 -7.69 -2.23
C THR A 56 10.56 -8.36 -0.89
N LYS A 57 11.23 -9.48 -0.60
CA LYS A 57 11.11 -10.20 0.68
C LYS A 57 11.57 -9.39 1.88
N LYS A 58 12.66 -8.62 1.76
CA LYS A 58 13.18 -7.79 2.85
C LYS A 58 12.22 -6.63 3.14
N ARG A 59 11.72 -5.98 2.10
CA ARG A 59 10.75 -4.87 2.21
C ARG A 59 9.43 -5.32 2.82
N VAL A 60 8.88 -6.46 2.38
CA VAL A 60 7.69 -7.08 3.00
C VAL A 60 7.90 -7.31 4.49
N LYS A 61 9.00 -7.96 4.89
CA LYS A 61 9.30 -8.21 6.31
C LYS A 61 9.44 -6.93 7.13
N ALA A 62 10.04 -5.88 6.56
CA ALA A 62 10.19 -4.61 7.25
C ALA A 62 8.82 -3.96 7.53
N VAL A 63 7.88 -4.05 6.58
CA VAL A 63 6.51 -3.54 6.74
C VAL A 63 5.68 -4.43 7.68
N GLU A 64 5.83 -5.76 7.59
CA GLU A 64 5.16 -6.71 8.50
C GLU A 64 5.59 -6.56 9.97
N ALA A 65 6.80 -6.05 10.20
CA ALA A 65 7.31 -5.81 11.56
C ALA A 65 6.69 -4.58 12.24
N LEU A 66 5.87 -3.80 11.53
CA LEU A 66 5.18 -2.64 12.09
C LEU A 66 3.92 -3.09 12.83
N ASP A 67 3.86 -2.79 14.12
CA ASP A 67 2.77 -3.18 15.02
C ASP A 67 1.38 -2.66 14.62
N PHE A 68 1.33 -1.55 13.88
CA PHE A 68 0.09 -0.94 13.40
C PHE A 68 -0.32 -1.36 11.98
N VAL A 69 0.44 -2.22 11.31
CA VAL A 69 0.09 -2.79 10.00
C VAL A 69 -0.58 -4.15 10.21
N ASP A 70 -1.82 -4.29 9.75
CA ASP A 70 -2.59 -5.51 10.00
C ASP A 70 -2.38 -6.58 8.93
N LYS A 71 -2.05 -6.19 7.70
CA LYS A 71 -1.81 -7.11 6.58
C LYS A 71 -0.83 -6.52 5.57
N VAL A 72 0.07 -7.36 5.08
CA VAL A 72 0.93 -7.03 3.94
C VAL A 72 0.58 -7.91 2.74
N ILE A 73 0.56 -7.32 1.55
CA ILE A 73 0.37 -8.01 0.27
C ILE A 73 1.45 -7.59 -0.71
N VAL A 74 1.75 -8.42 -1.71
CA VAL A 74 2.71 -8.08 -2.76
C VAL A 74 1.94 -7.61 -4.01
N GLU A 75 2.26 -6.41 -4.50
CA GLU A 75 1.72 -5.87 -5.74
C GLU A 75 2.65 -6.20 -6.91
N LYS A 76 2.10 -6.85 -7.94
CA LYS A 76 2.84 -7.31 -9.13
C LYS A 76 2.49 -6.55 -10.40
N HIS A 77 1.36 -5.85 -10.44
CA HIS A 77 0.92 -5.10 -11.63
C HIS A 77 -0.18 -4.07 -11.31
N LYS A 78 -0.31 -3.06 -12.18
CA LYS A 78 -1.25 -1.91 -12.00
C LYS A 78 -2.71 -2.32 -11.73
N LYS A 79 -3.22 -3.35 -12.40
CA LYS A 79 -4.63 -3.78 -12.28
C LYS A 79 -4.96 -4.47 -10.96
N GLN A 80 -3.94 -4.80 -10.15
CA GLN A 80 -4.14 -5.58 -8.93
C GLN A 80 -4.92 -4.78 -7.88
N LYS A 81 -4.74 -3.45 -7.85
CA LYS A 81 -5.36 -2.58 -6.85
C LYS A 81 -6.87 -2.74 -6.77
N ALA A 82 -7.57 -2.69 -7.91
CA ALA A 82 -9.02 -2.87 -7.96
C ALA A 82 -9.46 -4.27 -7.49
N GLN A 83 -8.70 -5.30 -7.85
CA GLN A 83 -8.98 -6.68 -7.42
C GLN A 83 -8.79 -6.83 -5.91
N ASP A 84 -7.73 -6.26 -5.36
CA ASP A 84 -7.44 -6.27 -3.94
C ASP A 84 -8.49 -5.49 -3.15
N MET A 85 -8.95 -4.34 -3.66
CA MET A 85 -10.00 -3.53 -3.01
C MET A 85 -11.32 -4.29 -2.89
N VAL A 86 -11.77 -4.94 -3.97
CA VAL A 86 -12.97 -5.79 -3.94
C VAL A 86 -12.76 -7.01 -3.04
N LYS A 87 -11.60 -7.66 -3.14
CA LYS A 87 -11.29 -8.89 -2.39
C LYS A 87 -11.24 -8.66 -0.88
N TYR A 88 -10.75 -7.52 -0.44
CA TYR A 88 -10.54 -7.21 0.97
C TYR A 88 -11.60 -6.26 1.55
N ASP A 89 -12.65 -5.94 0.80
CA ASP A 89 -13.74 -5.05 1.23
C ASP A 89 -13.17 -3.72 1.76
N VAL A 90 -12.38 -3.05 0.91
CA VAL A 90 -11.66 -1.83 1.26
C VAL A 90 -12.61 -0.62 1.23
N ASP A 91 -12.70 0.09 2.35
CA ASP A 91 -13.44 1.36 2.44
C ASP A 91 -12.61 2.57 1.99
N ILE A 92 -11.28 2.52 2.14
CA ILE A 92 -10.41 3.68 1.90
C ILE A 92 -9.14 3.26 1.15
N PHE A 93 -8.91 3.85 -0.02
CA PHE A 93 -7.62 3.82 -0.71
C PHE A 93 -6.79 5.07 -0.36
N ALA A 94 -5.69 4.89 0.36
CA ALA A 94 -4.82 5.98 0.80
C ALA A 94 -3.54 6.05 -0.04
N ILE A 95 -3.25 7.23 -0.60
CA ILE A 95 -2.03 7.52 -1.35
C ILE A 95 -1.58 8.97 -1.12
N GLY A 96 -0.31 9.26 -1.37
CA GLY A 96 0.21 10.64 -1.30
C GLY A 96 -0.48 11.58 -2.28
N ASP A 97 -0.55 12.85 -1.92
CA ASP A 97 -1.13 13.95 -2.69
C ASP A 97 -0.42 14.20 -4.03
N ASP A 98 0.85 13.79 -4.16
CA ASP A 98 1.58 13.73 -5.43
C ASP A 98 0.85 12.92 -6.54
N TRP A 99 -0.16 12.12 -6.18
CA TRP A 99 -0.92 11.24 -7.07
C TRP A 99 -2.37 11.67 -7.34
N VAL A 100 -2.75 12.90 -6.97
CA VAL A 100 -4.09 13.44 -7.28
C VAL A 100 -4.41 13.29 -8.78
N GLY A 101 -5.58 12.73 -9.12
CA GLY A 101 -6.02 12.49 -10.50
C GLY A 101 -5.54 11.18 -11.11
N ALA A 102 -4.44 10.58 -10.61
CA ALA A 102 -3.85 9.40 -11.23
C ALA A 102 -4.61 8.09 -10.91
N PHE A 103 -5.39 8.08 -9.83
CA PHE A 103 -6.10 6.91 -9.31
C PHE A 103 -7.60 7.13 -9.09
N ASP A 104 -8.16 8.21 -9.61
CA ASP A 104 -9.58 8.57 -9.40
C ASP A 104 -10.55 7.48 -9.88
N TYR A 105 -10.14 6.68 -10.88
CA TYR A 105 -10.89 5.51 -11.35
C TYR A 105 -11.11 4.44 -10.27
N LEU A 106 -10.34 4.47 -9.17
CA LEU A 106 -10.52 3.54 -8.05
C LEU A 106 -11.62 3.96 -7.08
N ASN A 107 -12.12 5.20 -7.17
CA ASN A 107 -13.21 5.69 -6.31
C ASN A 107 -14.52 4.94 -6.54
N GLU A 108 -14.67 4.20 -7.64
CA GLU A 108 -15.83 3.32 -7.90
C GLU A 108 -15.87 2.09 -6.98
N PHE A 109 -14.76 1.79 -6.29
CA PHE A 109 -14.58 0.61 -5.44
C PHE A 109 -14.49 0.93 -3.94
N THR A 110 -14.67 2.20 -3.56
CA THR A 110 -14.62 2.71 -2.17
C THR A 110 -15.81 3.57 -1.86
#